data_AF-K3WAR2-F1
#
_entry.id   AF-K3WAR2-F1
#
_cell.length_a   1.000
_cell.length_b   1.000
_cell.length_c   1.000
_cell.angle_alpha   90.00
_cell.angle_beta   90.00
_cell.angle_gamma   90.00
#
_symmetry.space_group_name_H-M   'P 1'
#
loop_
_entity.id
_entity.type
_entity.pdbx_description
1 polymer ?
#
loop_
_entity_poly.entity_id
_entity_poly.type
_entity_poly.pdbx_seq_one_letter_code
_entity_poly.pdbx_strand_id
1 'polypeptide(L)'
;MVHFSFLEQVLLPNANGVACIEVCRHCTKVQAGAVVLLMKESNSFAIFQWRERLSDRQVCVAELPGCTASLVAASLNLNGQWGAISDSSGHLYLLDFGLFE
;
A
#
# COMPACT_ATOMS: atom_id res chain seq x y z
N MET A 1 16.78 0.36 -21.75
CA MET A 1 16.75 -0.97 -21.08
C MET A 1 16.05 -0.78 -19.75
N VAL A 2 14.90 -1.43 -19.53
CA VAL A 2 14.16 -1.35 -18.26
C VAL A 2 14.71 -2.43 -17.34
N HIS A 3 15.26 -2.05 -16.18
CA HIS A 3 15.84 -2.99 -15.21
C HIS A 3 14.87 -3.19 -14.04
N PHE A 4 14.26 -4.36 -13.96
CA PHE A 4 13.47 -4.76 -12.79
C PHE A 4 14.41 -5.36 -11.75
N SER A 5 14.29 -4.92 -10.49
CA SER A 5 15.13 -5.46 -9.41
C SER A 5 14.53 -6.70 -8.76
N PHE A 6 13.25 -6.95 -9.00
CA PHE A 6 12.50 -8.13 -8.59
C PHE A 6 11.17 -8.19 -9.33
N LEU A 7 10.55 -9.36 -9.30
CA LEU A 7 9.18 -9.61 -9.74
C LEU A 7 8.58 -10.57 -8.71
N GLU A 8 7.55 -10.12 -8.00
CA GLU A 8 6.88 -10.92 -6.97
C GLU A 8 5.40 -11.00 -7.31
N GLN A 9 4.88 -12.23 -7.45
CA GLN A 9 3.46 -12.45 -7.69
C GLN A 9 2.74 -12.37 -6.36
N VAL A 10 1.82 -11.43 -6.24
CA VAL A 10 1.05 -11.23 -5.03
C VAL A 10 -0.37 -11.67 -5.31
N LEU A 11 -0.78 -12.74 -4.63
CA LEU A 11 -2.13 -13.27 -4.75
C LEU A 11 -3.06 -12.42 -3.88
N LEU A 12 -3.81 -11.55 -4.55
CA LEU A 12 -4.80 -10.70 -3.93
C LEU A 12 -6.15 -11.41 -4.04
N PRO A 13 -6.74 -11.91 -2.93
CA PRO A 13 -8.02 -12.59 -2.99
C PRO A 13 -9.09 -11.63 -3.54
N ASN A 14 -9.88 -12.11 -4.50
CA ASN A 14 -11.02 -11.39 -5.10
C ASN A 14 -10.69 -10.04 -5.79
N ALA A 15 -9.44 -9.75 -6.12
CA ALA A 15 -9.09 -8.48 -6.76
C ALA A 15 -9.35 -8.53 -8.28
N ASN A 16 -10.29 -7.70 -8.77
CA ASN A 16 -10.48 -7.41 -10.20
C ASN A 16 -9.40 -6.49 -10.79
N GLY A 17 -8.28 -6.30 -10.07
CA GLY A 17 -7.20 -5.40 -10.40
C GLY A 17 -6.98 -4.32 -9.34
N VAL A 18 -6.16 -3.33 -9.68
CA VAL A 18 -5.75 -2.23 -8.80
C VAL A 18 -6.40 -0.93 -9.29
N ALA A 19 -7.05 -0.20 -8.38
CA ALA A 19 -7.66 1.10 -8.67
C ALA A 19 -6.71 2.28 -8.42
N CYS A 20 -5.84 2.18 -7.41
CA CYS A 20 -4.92 3.23 -7.01
C CYS A 20 -3.60 2.62 -6.55
N ILE A 21 -2.49 3.28 -6.90
CA ILE A 21 -1.14 2.95 -6.46
C ILE A 21 -0.56 4.20 -5.83
N GLU A 22 -0.20 4.11 -4.55
CA GLU A 22 0.48 5.20 -3.84
C GLU A 22 1.83 4.72 -3.34
N VAL A 23 2.88 5.52 -3.57
CA VAL A 23 4.27 5.12 -3.30
C VAL A 23 4.93 6.09 -2.33
N CYS A 24 5.52 5.56 -1.27
CA CYS A 24 6.39 6.29 -0.37
C CYS A 24 7.83 5.76 -0.45
N ARG A 25 8.81 6.67 -0.46
CA ARG A 25 10.24 6.34 -0.39
C ARG A 25 10.84 6.99 0.85
N HIS A 26 11.08 6.18 1.88
CA HIS A 26 11.45 6.69 3.19
C HIS A 26 12.92 7.16 3.26
N CYS A 27 13.82 6.66 2.41
CA CYS A 27 15.22 7.11 2.40
C CYS A 27 15.90 6.87 1.05
N THR A 28 16.52 7.90 0.47
CA THR A 28 17.27 7.78 -0.79
C THR A 28 18.55 6.95 -0.66
N LYS A 29 19.13 6.87 0.55
CA LYS A 29 20.39 6.13 0.79
C LYS A 29 20.19 4.62 0.90
N VAL A 30 19.17 4.17 1.62
CA VAL A 30 18.89 2.74 1.87
C VAL A 30 17.89 2.18 0.84
N GLN A 31 17.27 3.06 0.05
CA GLN A 31 16.23 2.72 -0.93
C GLN A 31 15.03 2.01 -0.29
N ALA A 32 14.76 2.27 0.99
CA ALA A 32 13.58 1.78 1.71
C ALA A 32 12.30 2.45 1.17
N GLY A 33 11.18 1.74 1.23
CA GLY A 33 9.91 2.30 0.80
C GLY A 33 8.71 1.41 1.07
N ALA A 34 7.56 1.97 0.74
CA ALA A 34 6.28 1.31 0.82
C ALA A 34 5.43 1.64 -0.41
N VAL A 35 4.59 0.69 -0.83
CA VAL A 35 3.53 0.90 -1.82
C VAL A 35 2.21 0.46 -1.21
N VAL A 36 1.20 1.32 -1.28
CA VAL A 36 -0.20 0.97 -1.02
C VAL A 36 -0.88 0.76 -2.36
N LEU A 37 -1.58 -0.37 -2.47
CA LEU A 37 -2.47 -0.68 -3.60
C LEU A 37 -3.91 -0.73 -3.09
N LEU A 38 -4.80 0.03 -3.71
CA LEU A 38 -6.24 -0.11 -3.48
C LEU A 38 -6.82 -1.09 -4.47
N MET A 39 -7.58 -2.06 -3.97
CA MET A 39 -8.22 -3.07 -4.81
C MET A 39 -9.43 -2.47 -5.49
N LYS A 40 -9.58 -2.76 -6.78
CA LYS A 40 -10.70 -2.25 -7.56
C LYS A 40 -12.02 -2.78 -7.01
N GLU A 41 -12.99 -1.88 -6.86
CA GLU A 41 -14.36 -2.21 -6.43
C GLU A 41 -14.43 -2.96 -5.08
N SER A 42 -13.43 -2.76 -4.21
CA SER A 42 -13.30 -3.49 -2.96
C SER A 42 -12.96 -2.54 -1.80
N ASN A 43 -13.25 -2.99 -0.57
CA ASN A 43 -12.84 -2.37 0.69
C ASN A 43 -11.44 -2.85 1.16
N SER A 44 -10.76 -3.66 0.33
CA SER A 44 -9.43 -4.20 0.62
C SER A 44 -8.32 -3.31 0.05
N PHE A 45 -7.18 -3.32 0.74
CA PHE A 45 -5.94 -2.72 0.28
C PHE A 45 -4.76 -3.66 0.56
N ALA A 46 -3.67 -3.48 -0.19
CA ALA A 46 -2.42 -4.19 0.05
C ALA A 46 -1.29 -3.20 0.32
N ILE A 47 -0.37 -3.61 1.17
CA ILE A 47 0.84 -2.86 1.51
C ILE A 47 2.04 -3.72 1.21
N PHE A 48 2.95 -3.16 0.43
CA PHE A 48 4.25 -3.73 0.12
C PHE A 48 5.29 -2.86 0.78
N GLN A 49 6.10 -3.46 1.64
CA GLN A 49 7.15 -2.75 2.34
C GLN A 49 8.48 -3.46 2.17
N TRP A 50 9.55 -2.68 2.03
CA TRP A 50 10.92 -3.17 1.99
C TRP A 50 11.85 -2.22 2.75
N ARG A 51 12.79 -2.80 3.52
CA ARG A 51 13.79 -2.04 4.29
C ARG A 51 15.00 -1.68 3.43
N GLU A 52 15.43 -2.59 2.57
CA GLU A 52 16.48 -2.35 1.57
C GLU A 52 16.03 -2.89 0.21
N ARG A 53 16.65 -2.45 -0.88
CA ARG A 53 16.26 -2.87 -2.24
C ARG A 53 16.27 -4.39 -2.46
N LEU A 54 17.11 -5.10 -1.72
CA LEU A 54 17.31 -6.55 -1.81
C LEU A 54 16.95 -7.29 -0.50
N SER A 55 16.31 -6.62 0.46
CA SER A 55 15.93 -7.25 1.73
C SER A 55 14.63 -8.07 1.62
N ASP A 56 14.35 -8.83 2.68
CA ASP A 56 13.02 -9.39 2.92
C ASP A 56 11.95 -8.28 2.84
N ARG A 57 10.82 -8.66 2.25
CA ARG A 57 9.67 -7.78 2.04
C ARG A 57 8.51 -8.24 2.90
N GLN A 58 7.77 -7.28 3.41
CA GLN A 58 6.51 -7.55 4.07
C GLN A 58 5.38 -7.19 3.12
N VAL A 59 4.51 -8.17 2.91
CA VAL A 59 3.28 -8.01 2.14
C VAL A 59 2.13 -8.24 3.10
N CYS A 60 1.28 -7.23 3.26
CA CYS A 60 0.06 -7.33 4.04
C CYS A 60 -1.13 -7.00 3.16
N VAL A 61 -2.17 -7.83 3.20
CA VAL A 61 -3.47 -7.56 2.58
C VAL A 61 -4.47 -7.41 3.72
N ALA A 62 -5.20 -6.31 3.73
CA ALA A 62 -6.15 -5.99 4.77
C ALA A 62 -7.45 -5.45 4.19
N GLU A 63 -8.53 -5.66 4.92
CA GLU A 63 -9.84 -5.05 4.67
C GLU A 63 -10.11 -4.00 5.74
N LEU A 64 -10.73 -2.88 5.35
CA LEU A 64 -11.17 -1.89 6.33
C LEU A 64 -12.41 -2.39 7.08
N PRO A 65 -12.33 -2.63 8.41
CA PRO A 65 -13.45 -3.16 9.17
C PRO A 65 -14.67 -2.23 9.09
N GLY A 66 -15.83 -2.78 8.75
CA GLY A 66 -17.07 -2.02 8.65
C GLY A 66 -17.20 -1.13 7.42
N CYS A 67 -16.19 -1.07 6.55
CA CYS A 67 -16.30 -0.40 5.26
C CYS A 67 -16.90 -1.36 4.23
N THR A 68 -18.04 -1.00 3.64
CA THR A 68 -18.65 -1.74 2.51
C THR A 68 -18.49 -1.02 1.18
N ALA A 69 -17.99 0.22 1.22
CA ALA A 69 -17.74 1.05 0.05
C ALA A 69 -16.39 0.70 -0.59
N SER A 70 -16.24 1.00 -1.87
CA SER A 70 -14.97 0.78 -2.56
C SER A 70 -13.95 1.85 -2.16
N LEU A 71 -12.70 1.46 -1.96
CA LEU A 71 -11.61 2.41 -1.72
C LEU A 71 -11.23 3.08 -3.04
N VAL A 72 -11.05 4.41 -3.02
CA VAL A 72 -10.87 5.21 -4.24
C VAL A 72 -9.60 6.04 -4.27
N ALA A 73 -9.08 6.45 -3.12
CA ALA A 73 -7.80 7.17 -3.05
C ALA A 73 -7.01 6.78 -1.80
N ALA A 74 -5.70 6.82 -1.93
CA ALA A 74 -4.78 6.64 -0.82
C ALA A 74 -3.70 7.73 -0.89
N SER A 75 -3.21 8.14 0.27
CA SER A 75 -2.01 8.97 0.37
C SER A 75 -1.14 8.47 1.51
N LEU A 76 0.16 8.40 1.28
CA LEU A 76 1.15 8.07 2.30
C LEU A 76 1.95 9.32 2.64
N ASN A 77 2.26 9.50 3.92
CA ASN A 77 3.18 10.55 4.29
C ASN A 77 4.62 10.19 3.88
N LEU A 78 5.52 11.19 3.84
CA LEU A 78 6.88 11.06 3.29
C LEU A 78 7.76 10.00 3.96
N ASN A 79 7.49 9.68 5.22
CA ASN A 79 8.21 8.65 5.95
C ASN A 79 7.47 7.31 5.96
N GLY A 80 6.26 7.25 5.42
CA GLY A 80 5.43 6.06 5.34
C GLY A 80 4.73 5.68 6.65
N GLN A 81 4.90 6.45 7.73
CA GLN A 81 4.39 6.08 9.06
C GLN A 81 2.87 6.16 9.12
N TRP A 82 2.30 7.06 8.33
CA TRP A 82 0.88 7.35 8.31
C TRP A 82 0.34 7.28 6.89
N GLY A 83 -0.83 6.66 6.75
CA GLY A 83 -1.59 6.63 5.51
C GLY A 83 -2.98 7.21 5.71
N ALA A 84 -3.53 7.80 4.66
CA ALA A 84 -4.94 8.16 4.59
C ALA A 84 -5.57 7.41 3.41
N ILE A 85 -6.74 6.82 3.61
CA ILE A 85 -7.52 6.15 2.56
C ILE A 85 -8.91 6.78 2.55
N SER A 86 -9.45 7.08 1.36
CA SER A 86 -10.85 7.47 1.21
C SER A 86 -11.66 6.42 0.46
N ASP A 87 -12.93 6.29 0.84
CA ASP A 87 -13.89 5.44 0.13
C ASP A 87 -14.79 6.25 -0.83
N SER A 88 -15.53 5.52 -1.67
CA SER A 88 -16.48 6.10 -2.63
C SER A 88 -17.69 6.79 -1.99
N SER A 89 -17.89 6.61 -0.67
CA SER A 89 -18.94 7.24 0.10
C SER A 89 -18.49 8.55 0.76
N GLY A 90 -17.21 8.92 0.61
CA GLY A 90 -16.64 10.14 1.15
C GLY A 90 -16.11 10.02 2.58
N HIS A 91 -16.00 8.80 3.13
CA HIS A 91 -15.33 8.61 4.41
C HIS A 91 -13.82 8.61 4.23
N LEU A 92 -13.12 9.04 5.29
CA LEU A 92 -11.66 9.07 5.39
C LEU A 92 -11.22 8.19 6.55
N TYR A 93 -10.25 7.31 6.27
CA TYR A 93 -9.65 6.40 7.23
C TYR A 93 -8.17 6.75 7.38
N LEU A 94 -7.71 6.85 8.63
CA LEU A 94 -6.32 7.06 8.96
C LEU A 94 -5.69 5.73 9.39
N LEU A 95 -4.54 5.42 8.82
CA LEU A 95 -3.74 4.25 9.12
C LEU A 95 -2.47 4.67 9.84
N ASP A 96 -2.20 4.01 10.96
CA ASP A 96 -0.93 4.06 11.68
C ASP A 96 -0.19 2.75 11.38
N PHE A 97 0.95 2.84 10.70
CA PHE A 97 1.77 1.67 10.40
C PHE A 97 2.76 1.34 11.54
N GLY A 98 2.77 2.12 12.63
CA GLY A 98 3.73 2.04 13.71
C GLY A 98 5.09 2.62 13.33
N LEU A 99 5.94 2.87 14.34
CA LEU A 99 7.32 3.26 14.11
C LEU A 99 8.05 2.14 13.33
N PHE A 100 8.64 2.52 12.20
CA PHE A 100 9.57 1.68 11.46
C PHE A 100 10.86 1.50 12.26
N GLU A 101 10.91 0.48 13.12
CA GLU A 101 12.18 -0.08 13.61
C GLU A 101 12.67 -1.20 12.68
#